data_AF-A0A5R8MG98-F1
#
_entry.id   AF-A0A5R8MG98-F1
#
_cell.length_a   1.000
_cell.length_b   1.000
_cell.length_c   1.000
_cell.angle_alpha   90.00
_cell.angle_beta   90.00
_cell.angle_gamma   90.00
#
_symmetry.space_group_name_H-M   'P 1'
#
loop_
_entity.id
_entity.type
_entity.pdbx_description
1 polymer ?
#
loop_
_entity_poly.entity_id
_entity_poly.type
_entity_poly.pdbx_seq_one_letter_code
_entity_poly.pdbx_strand_id
1 'polypeptide(L)'
;MSRAVGDSGAGALVGYAALPYAFLAGLLAPSAGGGLPAIGSPQLLGALACTALVATIAGTAIADGVAGFLGTAIASMVGAVGSAVVMVTGAPAAGVAAACAAVVMAFSPLIPVLSFRIARVPLPTMPTNAEELRSDNQHLDSASVLERTGAARRYATGMIVGITLVGAGAHVLLVTEGRWIAVAMSVCLALTQLLRARVFQGVGQRLWLMLTGFAGIAAVAVEVGVVVGGVAAVAMALGLLWTAMIVVGMGVWLPNGRLSPFWGRAGDIVDWLFIVSLVPLALGVLDVYAWVRGLAG
;
A
#
# COMPACT_ATOMS: atom_id res chain seq x y z
N MET A 1 -3.93 16.40 24.52
CA MET A 1 -5.39 16.20 24.45
C MET A 1 -5.80 14.76 24.77
N SER A 2 -5.36 13.73 24.03
CA SER A 2 -5.73 12.33 24.33
C SER A 2 -5.41 11.87 25.77
N ARG A 3 -4.23 12.19 26.33
CA ARG A 3 -3.87 11.85 27.73
C ARG A 3 -4.24 12.90 28.78
N ALA A 4 -4.52 14.13 28.36
CA ALA A 4 -4.77 15.26 29.27
C ALA A 4 -6.25 15.59 29.44
N VAL A 5 -7.10 15.22 28.47
CA VAL A 5 -8.55 15.50 28.42
C VAL A 5 -9.37 14.19 28.36
N GLY A 6 -8.73 13.04 28.12
CA GLY A 6 -9.40 11.73 28.09
C GLY A 6 -10.18 11.44 26.81
N ASP A 7 -10.21 12.35 25.84
CA ASP A 7 -10.87 12.16 24.54
C ASP A 7 -9.86 11.75 23.46
N SER A 8 -9.76 10.45 23.20
CA SER A 8 -8.90 9.88 22.16
C SER A 8 -9.42 10.13 20.75
N GLY A 9 -10.74 10.29 20.57
CA GLY A 9 -11.35 10.58 19.27
C GLY A 9 -11.01 11.97 18.77
N ALA A 10 -11.17 12.99 19.62
CA ALA A 10 -10.72 14.36 19.31
C ALA A 10 -9.20 14.41 19.10
N GLY A 11 -8.43 13.63 19.87
CA GLY A 11 -7.00 13.45 19.67
C GLY A 11 -6.65 12.96 18.26
N ALA A 12 -7.37 11.96 17.75
CA ALA A 12 -7.15 11.41 16.42
C ALA A 12 -7.41 12.44 15.32
N LEU A 13 -8.49 13.22 15.42
CA LEU A 13 -8.80 14.29 14.45
C LEU A 13 -7.68 15.34 14.38
N VAL A 14 -7.18 15.80 15.54
CA VAL A 14 -6.06 16.74 15.60
C VAL A 14 -4.79 16.10 15.03
N GLY A 15 -4.52 14.84 15.35
CA GLY A 15 -3.37 14.11 14.82
C GLY A 15 -3.42 13.98 13.29
N TYR A 16 -4.58 13.68 12.71
CA TYR A 16 -4.75 13.65 11.25
C TYR A 16 -4.61 15.03 10.62
N ALA A 17 -5.14 16.07 11.25
CA ALA A 17 -4.97 17.44 10.79
C ALA A 17 -3.49 17.86 10.81
N ALA A 18 -2.68 17.35 11.74
CA ALA A 18 -1.25 17.67 11.83
C ALA A 18 -0.41 17.09 10.67
N LEU A 19 -0.83 15.99 10.03
CA LEU A 19 -0.09 15.33 8.96
C LEU A 19 0.20 16.23 7.74
N PRO A 20 -0.80 16.92 7.13
CA PRO A 20 -0.53 17.82 6.01
C PRO A 20 0.36 19.01 6.41
N TYR A 21 0.23 19.54 7.63
CA TYR A 21 1.12 20.61 8.11
C TYR A 21 2.57 20.11 8.28
N ALA A 22 2.76 18.88 8.76
CA ALA A 22 4.07 18.26 8.86
C ALA A 22 4.69 18.04 7.47
N PHE A 23 3.89 17.59 6.50
CA PHE A 23 4.32 17.46 5.12
C PHE A 23 4.78 18.80 4.54
N LEU A 24 3.96 19.85 4.66
CA LEU A 24 4.29 21.18 4.17
C LEU A 24 5.52 21.77 4.88
N ALA A 25 5.65 21.60 6.19
CA ALA A 25 6.83 22.04 6.93
C ALA A 25 8.12 21.37 6.43
N GLY A 26 8.08 20.04 6.23
CA GLY A 26 9.23 19.31 5.68
C GLY A 26 9.51 19.65 4.21
N LEU A 27 8.47 19.92 3.42
CA LEU A 27 8.61 20.31 2.01
C LEU A 27 9.32 21.66 1.87
N LEU A 28 9.01 22.61 2.76
CA LEU A 28 9.52 23.97 2.71
C LEU A 28 10.85 24.15 3.44
N ALA A 29 11.21 23.25 4.37
CA ALA A 29 12.46 23.36 5.14
C ALA A 29 13.73 23.50 4.27
N PRO A 30 13.91 22.73 3.18
CA PRO A 30 15.08 22.89 2.29
C PRO A 30 15.05 24.18 1.45
N SER A 31 13.90 24.85 1.34
CA SER A 31 13.70 26.06 0.50
C SER A 31 13.93 27.38 1.23
N ALA A 32 14.34 27.33 2.50
CA ALA A 32 14.57 28.51 3.34
C ALA A 32 15.66 29.49 2.82
N GLY A 33 16.37 29.14 1.73
CA GLY A 33 17.42 29.94 1.11
C GLY A 33 17.04 30.76 -0.15
N GLY A 34 15.80 30.67 -0.67
CA GLY A 34 15.29 31.56 -1.73
C GLY A 34 14.63 30.88 -2.94
N GLY A 35 13.51 31.48 -3.39
CA GLY A 35 12.72 31.09 -4.57
C GLY A 35 11.61 30.07 -4.32
N LEU A 36 10.53 30.10 -5.12
CA LEU A 36 9.52 29.03 -5.15
C LEU A 36 10.23 27.73 -5.51
N PRO A 37 10.28 26.71 -4.63
CA PRO A 37 11.05 25.51 -4.91
C PRO A 37 10.41 24.74 -6.06
N ALA A 38 11.21 24.39 -7.07
CA ALA A 38 10.88 23.23 -7.88
C ALA A 38 10.77 22.04 -6.91
N ILE A 39 9.63 21.35 -6.90
CA ILE A 39 9.42 20.19 -6.03
C ILE A 39 10.37 19.09 -6.51
N GLY A 40 11.47 18.90 -5.78
CA GLY A 40 12.50 17.91 -6.07
C GLY A 40 12.63 16.86 -4.95
N SER A 41 13.55 15.92 -5.15
CA SER A 41 13.83 14.83 -4.20
C SER A 41 14.20 15.30 -2.79
N PRO A 42 14.99 16.38 -2.59
CA PRO A 42 15.29 16.90 -1.24
C PRO A 42 14.04 17.41 -0.51
N GLN A 43 13.14 18.10 -1.22
CA GLN A 43 11.89 18.61 -0.65
C GLN A 43 10.94 17.46 -0.30
N LEU A 44 10.80 16.48 -1.19
CA LEU A 44 9.99 15.28 -0.92
C LEU A 44 10.55 14.46 0.24
N LEU A 45 11.88 14.30 0.33
CA LEU A 45 12.54 13.64 1.46
C LEU A 45 12.19 14.33 2.78
N GLY A 46 12.33 15.66 2.85
CA GLY A 46 11.97 16.44 4.03
C GLY A 46 10.49 16.32 4.39
N ALA A 47 9.61 16.48 3.41
CA ALA A 47 8.15 16.39 3.58
C ALA A 47 7.73 15.03 4.15
N LEU A 48 8.24 13.95 3.57
CA LEU A 48 7.91 12.58 3.95
C LEU A 48 8.57 12.18 5.28
N ALA A 49 9.80 12.63 5.57
CA ALA A 49 10.44 12.41 6.86
C ALA A 49 9.67 13.09 8.01
N CYS A 50 9.26 14.35 7.85
CA CYS A 50 8.44 15.05 8.84
C CYS A 50 7.07 14.39 9.01
N THR A 51 6.43 13.97 7.92
CA THR A 51 5.16 13.24 7.97
C THR A 51 5.30 11.90 8.70
N ALA A 52 6.39 11.16 8.46
CA ALA A 52 6.67 9.89 9.14
C ALA A 52 6.85 10.09 10.65
N LEU A 53 7.59 11.12 11.04
CA LEU A 53 7.80 11.47 12.44
C LEU A 53 6.47 11.78 13.14
N VAL A 54 5.67 12.69 12.57
CA VAL A 54 4.39 13.09 13.16
C VAL A 54 3.39 11.92 13.19
N ALA A 55 3.32 11.12 12.13
CA ALA A 55 2.48 9.92 12.10
C ALA A 55 2.88 8.90 13.18
N THR A 56 4.18 8.71 13.41
CA THR A 56 4.69 7.79 14.45
C THR A 56 4.38 8.31 15.86
N ILE A 57 4.57 9.61 16.10
CA ILE A 57 4.23 10.25 17.39
C ILE A 57 2.72 10.15 17.63
N ALA A 58 1.90 10.49 16.63
CA ALA A 58 0.44 10.43 16.74
C ALA A 58 -0.05 9.00 16.97
N GLY A 59 0.49 8.02 16.23
CA GLY A 59 0.13 6.60 16.37
C GLY A 59 0.54 5.96 17.70
N THR A 60 1.51 6.54 18.41
CA THR A 60 1.92 6.07 19.76
C THR A 60 1.25 6.86 20.89
N ALA A 61 0.91 8.13 20.66
CA ALA A 61 0.31 9.01 21.66
C ALA A 61 -1.22 8.95 21.71
N ILE A 62 -1.89 8.53 20.63
CA ILE A 62 -3.36 8.53 20.49
C ILE A 62 -3.86 7.08 20.38
N ALA A 63 -4.79 6.70 21.25
CA ALA A 63 -5.34 5.35 21.29
C ALA A 63 -6.26 5.02 20.08
N ASP A 64 -6.92 6.02 19.51
CA ASP A 64 -7.79 5.90 18.34
C ASP A 64 -7.06 6.26 17.04
N GLY A 65 -7.54 5.73 15.92
CA GLY A 65 -6.98 6.04 14.60
C GLY A 65 -5.64 5.36 14.26
N VAL A 66 -5.18 4.40 15.08
CA VAL A 66 -3.89 3.70 14.92
C VAL A 66 -3.64 3.20 13.48
N ALA A 67 -4.68 2.68 12.80
CA ALA A 67 -4.53 2.18 11.43
C ALA A 67 -4.09 3.27 10.44
N GLY A 68 -4.70 4.46 10.49
CA GLY A 68 -4.35 5.55 9.57
C GLY A 68 -2.97 6.13 9.86
N PHE A 69 -2.62 6.30 11.14
CA PHE A 69 -1.28 6.75 11.54
C PHE A 69 -0.19 5.74 11.14
N LEU A 70 -0.40 4.45 11.41
CA LEU A 70 0.54 3.41 11.01
C LEU A 70 0.74 3.36 9.50
N GLY A 71 -0.34 3.38 8.73
CA GLY A 71 -0.26 3.38 7.28
C GLY A 71 0.45 4.60 6.72
N THR A 72 0.14 5.77 7.28
CA THR A 72 0.82 7.02 6.91
C THR A 72 2.31 6.97 7.25
N ALA A 73 2.68 6.48 8.43
CA ALA A 73 4.07 6.32 8.85
C ALA A 73 4.85 5.37 7.93
N ILE A 74 4.26 4.22 7.57
CA ILE A 74 4.87 3.27 6.63
C ILE A 74 5.07 3.93 5.26
N ALA A 75 4.02 4.54 4.70
CA ALA A 75 4.07 5.11 3.35
C ALA A 75 5.05 6.28 3.25
N SER A 76 5.04 7.17 4.24
CA SER A 76 5.96 8.30 4.31
C SER A 76 7.40 7.85 4.56
N MET A 77 7.64 6.82 5.38
CA MET A 77 8.98 6.25 5.53
C MET A 77 9.50 5.64 4.22
N VAL A 78 8.68 4.84 3.52
CA VAL A 78 9.06 4.25 2.23
C VAL A 78 9.32 5.33 1.19
N GLY A 79 8.46 6.34 1.11
CA GLY A 79 8.64 7.45 0.18
C GLY A 79 9.85 8.34 0.53
N ALA A 80 10.16 8.54 1.81
CA ALA A 80 11.38 9.21 2.24
C ALA A 80 12.62 8.44 1.81
N VAL A 81 12.67 7.12 2.05
CA VAL A 81 13.76 6.25 1.57
C VAL A 81 13.88 6.31 0.05
N GLY A 82 12.77 6.22 -0.68
CA GLY A 82 12.76 6.35 -2.14
C GLY A 82 13.31 7.71 -2.61
N SER A 83 12.89 8.80 -1.96
CA SER A 83 13.37 10.15 -2.26
C SER A 83 14.88 10.29 -1.98
N ALA A 84 15.38 9.68 -0.89
CA ALA A 84 16.81 9.63 -0.60
C ALA A 84 17.59 8.82 -1.65
N VAL A 85 17.04 7.70 -2.11
CA VAL A 85 17.66 6.90 -3.20
C VAL A 85 17.76 7.72 -4.47
N VAL A 86 16.68 8.39 -4.89
CA VAL A 86 16.71 9.28 -6.07
C VAL A 86 17.75 10.39 -5.88
N MET A 87 17.80 11.01 -4.70
CA MET A 87 18.74 12.08 -4.39
C MET A 87 20.21 11.64 -4.47
N VAL A 88 20.53 10.44 -3.97
CA VAL A 88 21.92 9.92 -3.92
C VAL A 88 22.37 9.31 -5.25
N THR A 89 21.46 8.63 -5.96
CA THR A 89 21.80 7.85 -7.16
C THR A 89 21.49 8.55 -8.47
N GLY A 90 20.61 9.56 -8.47
CA GLY A 90 20.08 10.16 -9.70
C GLY A 90 19.15 9.24 -10.50
N ALA A 91 18.73 8.10 -9.93
CA ALA A 91 17.82 7.17 -10.59
C ALA A 91 16.45 7.82 -10.90
N PRO A 92 15.75 7.37 -11.97
CA PRO A 92 14.45 7.92 -12.33
C PRO A 92 13.44 7.72 -11.20
N ALA A 93 12.76 8.80 -10.80
CA ALA A 93 11.85 8.81 -9.66
C ALA A 93 10.69 7.82 -9.81
N ALA A 94 10.11 7.71 -11.01
CA ALA A 94 9.07 6.73 -11.31
C ALA A 94 9.57 5.29 -11.14
N GLY A 95 10.82 5.00 -11.51
CA GLY A 95 11.44 3.69 -11.34
C GLY A 95 11.65 3.33 -9.88
N VAL A 96 12.15 4.27 -9.08
CA VAL A 96 12.33 4.05 -7.63
C VAL A 96 10.99 3.84 -6.95
N ALA A 97 9.96 4.64 -7.29
CA ALA A 97 8.62 4.47 -6.76
C ALA A 97 7.99 3.12 -7.16
N ALA A 98 8.20 2.68 -8.40
CA ALA A 98 7.79 1.36 -8.87
C ALA A 98 8.44 0.23 -8.05
N ALA A 99 9.74 0.33 -7.80
CA ALA A 99 10.47 -0.64 -6.98
C ALA A 99 9.96 -0.66 -5.54
N CYS A 100 9.76 0.51 -4.92
CA CYS A 100 9.16 0.61 -3.58
C CYS A 100 7.78 -0.04 -3.52
N ALA A 101 6.90 0.23 -4.49
CA ALA A 101 5.57 -0.38 -4.57
C ALA A 101 5.64 -1.89 -4.75
N ALA A 102 6.53 -2.39 -5.62
CA ALA A 102 6.73 -3.82 -5.83
C ALA A 102 7.20 -4.53 -4.55
N VAL A 103 8.20 -3.97 -3.86
CA VAL A 103 8.73 -4.52 -2.60
C VAL A 103 7.66 -4.56 -1.52
N VAL A 104 6.96 -3.45 -1.31
CA VAL A 104 5.93 -3.34 -0.27
C VAL A 104 4.75 -4.27 -0.57
N MET A 105 4.38 -4.43 -1.84
CA MET A 105 3.34 -5.39 -2.26
C MET A 105 3.78 -6.85 -2.06
N ALA A 106 5.04 -7.18 -2.34
CA ALA A 106 5.60 -8.52 -2.14
C ALA A 106 5.57 -8.96 -0.68
N PHE A 107 5.66 -8.01 0.27
CA PHE A 107 5.54 -8.28 1.70
C PHE A 107 4.08 -8.42 2.20
N SER A 108 3.08 -8.20 1.35
CA SER A 108 1.67 -8.29 1.76
C SER A 108 1.24 -9.64 2.38
N PRO A 109 1.79 -10.82 2.00
CA PRO A 109 1.47 -12.09 2.66
C PRO A 109 1.91 -12.16 4.13
N LEU A 110 2.87 -11.33 4.55
CA LEU A 110 3.34 -11.29 5.94
C LEU A 110 2.43 -10.47 6.87
N ILE A 111 1.49 -9.70 6.31
CA ILE A 111 0.60 -8.80 7.08
C ILE A 111 -0.11 -9.54 8.23
N PRO A 112 -0.76 -10.70 8.03
CA PRO A 112 -1.46 -11.38 9.13
C PRO A 112 -0.49 -11.77 10.25
N VAL A 113 0.63 -12.42 9.91
CA VAL A 113 1.63 -12.88 10.88
C VAL A 113 2.20 -11.72 11.70
N LEU A 114 2.58 -10.62 11.03
CA LEU A 114 3.09 -9.44 11.70
C LEU A 114 2.02 -8.80 12.60
N SER A 115 0.77 -8.74 12.14
CA SER A 115 -0.35 -8.19 12.92
C SER A 115 -0.60 -8.98 14.20
N PHE A 116 -0.62 -10.31 14.11
CA PHE A 116 -0.79 -11.20 15.26
C PHE A 116 0.38 -11.06 16.24
N ARG A 117 1.62 -10.98 15.72
CA ARG A 117 2.83 -10.83 16.55
C ARG A 117 2.89 -9.48 17.27
N ILE A 118 2.58 -8.39 16.56
CA ILE A 118 2.54 -7.03 17.15
C ILE A 118 1.43 -6.93 18.20
N ALA A 119 0.26 -7.51 17.93
CA ALA A 119 -0.85 -7.56 18.88
C ALA A 119 -0.68 -8.59 20.01
N ARG A 120 0.41 -9.38 19.99
CA ARG A 120 0.72 -10.42 20.97
C ARG A 120 -0.45 -11.39 21.19
N VAL A 121 -1.16 -11.75 20.13
CA VAL A 121 -2.28 -12.69 20.23
C VAL A 121 -1.72 -14.04 20.71
N PRO A 122 -2.24 -14.61 21.81
CA PRO A 122 -1.81 -15.94 22.25
C PRO A 122 -2.21 -16.95 21.16
N LEU A 123 -1.23 -17.61 20.58
CA LEU A 123 -1.47 -18.72 19.66
C LEU A 123 -1.65 -19.97 20.52
N PRO A 124 -2.74 -20.73 20.35
CA PRO A 124 -2.91 -22.00 21.06
C PRO A 124 -1.73 -22.91 20.72
N THR A 125 -1.07 -23.45 21.74
CA THR A 125 -0.04 -24.47 21.56
C THR A 125 -0.74 -25.73 21.10
N MET A 126 -0.35 -26.28 19.94
CA MET A 126 -0.94 -27.53 19.49
C MET A 126 -0.46 -28.67 20.40
N PRO A 127 -1.35 -29.37 21.10
CA PRO A 127 -0.97 -30.54 21.87
C PRO A 127 -0.40 -31.59 20.92
N THR A 128 0.78 -32.10 21.25
CA THR A 128 1.55 -33.03 20.42
C THR A 128 1.33 -34.49 20.80
N ASN A 129 0.64 -34.75 21.92
CA ASN A 129 0.28 -36.10 22.37
C ASN A 129 -1.12 -36.14 23.02
N ALA A 130 -1.67 -37.35 23.17
CA ALA A 130 -3.03 -37.57 23.67
C ALA A 130 -3.21 -37.19 25.15
N GLU A 131 -2.16 -37.33 25.97
CA GLU A 131 -2.13 -36.90 27.37
C GLU A 131 -2.20 -35.37 27.48
N GLU A 132 -1.44 -34.63 26.66
CA GLU A 132 -1.51 -33.17 26.54
C GLU A 132 -2.93 -32.74 26.16
N LEU A 133 -3.52 -33.34 25.13
CA LEU A 133 -4.89 -33.08 24.67
C LEU A 133 -5.95 -33.33 25.74
N ARG A 134 -5.74 -34.35 26.60
CA ARG A 134 -6.65 -34.70 27.70
C ARG A 134 -6.44 -33.81 28.93
N SER A 135 -5.24 -33.26 29.10
CA SER A 135 -4.86 -32.30 30.15
C SER A 135 -5.08 -30.83 29.76
N ASP A 136 -5.37 -30.55 28.50
CA ASP A 136 -5.51 -29.21 27.93
C ASP A 136 -6.79 -28.52 28.43
N ASN A 137 -6.74 -28.02 29.67
CA ASN A 137 -7.74 -27.16 30.29
C ASN A 137 -7.35 -25.68 30.14
N GLN A 138 -6.89 -25.27 28.95
CA GLN A 138 -6.58 -23.87 28.66
C GLN A 138 -7.85 -23.03 28.70
N HIS A 139 -8.12 -22.44 29.87
CA HIS A 139 -9.12 -21.38 30.03
C HIS A 139 -8.53 -20.09 29.47
N LEU A 140 -8.55 -19.97 28.14
CA LEU A 140 -8.23 -18.71 27.49
C LEU A 140 -9.29 -17.69 27.90
N ASP A 141 -8.86 -16.57 28.49
CA ASP A 141 -9.76 -15.45 28.76
C ASP A 141 -10.25 -14.87 27.42
N SER A 142 -11.47 -15.27 27.05
CA SER A 142 -12.13 -14.89 25.79
C SER A 142 -12.16 -13.38 25.58
N ALA A 143 -12.25 -12.58 26.65
CA ALA A 143 -12.24 -11.12 26.55
C ALA A 143 -10.87 -10.60 26.07
N SER A 144 -9.79 -11.08 26.68
CA SER A 144 -8.42 -10.71 26.29
C SER A 144 -8.06 -11.17 24.87
N VAL A 145 -8.54 -12.35 24.44
CA VAL A 145 -8.31 -12.86 23.08
C VAL A 145 -9.05 -12.01 22.05
N LEU A 146 -10.29 -11.62 22.34
CA LEU A 146 -11.08 -10.77 21.47
C LEU A 146 -10.46 -9.37 21.32
N GLU A 147 -9.98 -8.78 22.41
CA GLU A 147 -9.31 -7.48 22.40
C GLU A 147 -8.03 -7.52 21.55
N ARG A 148 -7.15 -8.51 21.78
CA ARG A 148 -5.89 -8.65 21.01
C ARG A 148 -6.15 -8.95 19.54
N THR A 149 -7.19 -9.73 19.22
CA THR A 149 -7.60 -9.98 17.84
C THR A 149 -8.12 -8.70 17.16
N GLY A 150 -8.86 -7.87 17.89
CA GLY A 150 -9.27 -6.54 17.46
C GLY A 150 -8.06 -5.63 17.16
N ALA A 151 -7.07 -5.62 18.04
CA ALA A 151 -5.81 -4.90 17.83
C ALA A 151 -5.05 -5.40 16.59
N ALA A 152 -4.93 -6.72 16.42
CA ALA A 152 -4.31 -7.32 15.24
C ALA A 152 -5.00 -6.85 13.94
N ARG A 153 -6.34 -6.81 13.92
CA ARG A 153 -7.09 -6.30 12.75
C ARG A 153 -6.81 -4.81 12.47
N ARG A 154 -6.62 -3.99 13.49
CA ARG A 154 -6.24 -2.57 13.34
C ARG A 154 -4.82 -2.44 12.74
N TYR A 155 -3.85 -3.20 13.23
CA TYR A 155 -2.49 -3.24 12.67
C TYR A 155 -2.47 -3.73 11.22
N ALA A 156 -3.21 -4.79 10.90
CA ALA A 156 -3.36 -5.30 9.55
C ALA A 156 -3.93 -4.23 8.60
N THR A 157 -4.94 -3.49 9.09
CA THR A 157 -5.53 -2.38 8.32
C THR A 157 -4.52 -1.28 8.10
N GLY A 158 -3.74 -0.88 9.11
CA GLY A 158 -2.73 0.15 8.94
C GLY A 158 -1.61 -0.24 7.97
N MET A 159 -1.14 -1.49 8.01
CA MET A 159 -0.19 -1.98 7.01
C MET A 159 -0.75 -1.90 5.59
N ILE A 160 -2.01 -2.28 5.38
CA ILE A 160 -2.66 -2.20 4.07
C ILE A 160 -2.82 -0.75 3.60
N VAL A 161 -3.22 0.16 4.49
CA VAL A 161 -3.24 1.60 4.20
C VAL A 161 -1.86 2.07 3.72
N GLY A 162 -0.79 1.64 4.41
CA GLY A 162 0.59 1.94 3.99
C GLY A 162 0.92 1.42 2.60
N ILE A 163 0.64 0.15 2.30
CA ILE A 163 0.84 -0.45 0.98
C ILE A 163 0.10 0.35 -0.11
N THR A 164 -1.16 0.70 0.15
CA THR A 164 -1.99 1.42 -0.82
C THR A 164 -1.55 2.87 -1.01
N LEU A 165 -1.08 3.55 0.03
CA LEU A 165 -0.54 4.91 -0.10
C LEU A 165 0.78 4.93 -0.87
N VAL A 166 1.66 3.94 -0.66
CA VAL A 166 2.88 3.77 -1.49
C VAL A 166 2.49 3.55 -2.95
N GLY A 167 1.50 2.67 -3.20
CA GLY A 167 1.00 2.42 -4.54
C GLY A 167 0.37 3.65 -5.19
N ALA A 168 -0.40 4.44 -4.44
CA ALA A 168 -0.98 5.70 -4.94
C ALA A 168 0.11 6.68 -5.37
N GLY A 169 1.17 6.85 -4.56
CA GLY A 169 2.32 7.68 -4.93
C GLY A 169 3.05 7.16 -6.17
N ALA A 170 3.20 5.84 -6.30
CA ALA A 170 3.78 5.22 -7.48
C ALA A 170 2.94 5.45 -8.74
N HIS A 171 1.60 5.33 -8.68
CA HIS A 171 0.73 5.61 -9.83
C HIS A 171 0.90 7.05 -10.34
N VAL A 172 0.97 8.04 -9.44
CA VAL A 172 1.16 9.45 -9.82
C VAL A 172 2.46 9.64 -10.62
N LEU A 173 3.56 9.03 -10.19
CA LEU A 173 4.85 9.13 -10.87
C LEU A 173 4.91 8.28 -12.15
N LEU A 174 4.32 7.09 -12.15
CA LEU A 174 4.33 6.19 -13.30
C LEU A 174 3.54 6.75 -14.48
N VAL A 175 2.41 7.37 -14.21
CA VAL A 175 1.53 7.93 -15.25
C VAL A 175 2.15 9.17 -15.89
N THR A 176 3.01 9.89 -15.18
CA THR A 176 3.68 11.09 -15.73
C THR A 176 4.96 10.77 -16.53
N GLU A 177 5.42 9.52 -16.51
CA GLU A 177 6.65 9.08 -17.18
C GLU A 177 6.51 9.00 -18.72
N GLY A 178 5.29 8.78 -19.24
CA GLY A 178 5.00 8.71 -20.68
C GLY A 178 5.57 7.49 -21.42
N ARG A 179 6.09 6.49 -20.71
CA ARG A 179 6.60 5.23 -21.30
C ARG A 179 5.61 4.10 -21.14
N TRP A 180 5.48 3.26 -22.17
CA TRP A 180 4.58 2.10 -22.16
C TRP A 180 4.87 1.14 -20.97
N ILE A 181 6.13 1.00 -20.56
CA ILE A 181 6.51 0.13 -19.44
C ILE A 181 6.03 0.68 -18.09
N ALA A 182 5.97 2.01 -17.94
CA ALA A 182 5.42 2.65 -16.75
C ALA A 182 3.89 2.51 -16.70
N VAL A 183 3.23 2.62 -17.86
CA VAL A 183 1.79 2.32 -17.99
C VAL A 183 1.51 0.86 -17.63
N ALA A 184 2.29 -0.09 -18.17
CA ALA A 184 2.15 -1.51 -17.86
C ALA A 184 2.37 -1.82 -16.37
N MET A 185 3.39 -1.20 -15.75
CA MET A 185 3.63 -1.29 -14.31
C MET A 185 2.43 -0.74 -13.51
N SER A 186 1.91 0.42 -13.89
CA SER A 186 0.76 1.06 -13.23
C SER A 186 -0.49 0.18 -13.32
N VAL A 187 -0.81 -0.35 -14.51
CA VAL A 187 -1.95 -1.27 -14.69
C VAL A 187 -1.76 -2.54 -13.86
N CYS A 188 -0.58 -3.16 -13.91
CA CYS A 188 -0.27 -4.37 -13.15
C CYS A 188 -0.39 -4.16 -11.63
N LEU A 189 0.13 -3.04 -11.12
CA LEU A 189 0.03 -2.67 -9.72
C LEU A 189 -1.43 -2.47 -9.29
N ALA A 190 -2.22 -1.78 -10.11
CA ALA A 190 -3.63 -1.53 -9.84
C ALA A 190 -4.44 -2.83 -9.83
N LEU A 191 -4.22 -3.73 -10.79
CA LEU A 191 -4.86 -5.04 -10.84
C LEU A 191 -4.46 -5.91 -9.63
N THR A 192 -3.20 -5.84 -9.21
CA THR A 192 -2.72 -6.53 -7.99
C THR A 192 -3.47 -6.04 -6.76
N GLN A 193 -3.63 -4.73 -6.60
CA GLN A 193 -4.38 -4.15 -5.47
C GLN A 193 -5.84 -4.60 -5.48
N LEU A 194 -6.50 -4.57 -6.64
CA LEU A 194 -7.89 -5.02 -6.78
C LEU A 194 -8.06 -6.51 -6.47
N LEU A 195 -7.17 -7.36 -6.98
CA LEU A 195 -7.18 -8.81 -6.69
C LEU A 195 -6.93 -9.10 -5.22
N ARG A 196 -6.00 -8.38 -4.58
CA ARG A 196 -5.68 -8.53 -3.16
C ARG A 196 -6.85 -8.24 -2.23
N ALA A 197 -7.84 -7.45 -2.66
CA ALA A 197 -9.05 -7.23 -1.89
C ALA A 197 -9.81 -8.53 -1.56
N ARG A 198 -9.63 -9.61 -2.34
CA ARG A 198 -10.24 -10.91 -2.04
C ARG A 198 -9.60 -11.62 -0.83
N VAL A 199 -8.30 -11.43 -0.63
CA VAL A 199 -7.49 -12.13 0.40
C VAL A 199 -7.82 -11.60 1.79
N PHE A 200 -8.08 -10.30 1.90
CA PHE A 200 -8.36 -9.63 3.17
C PHE A 200 -9.86 -9.61 3.46
N GLN A 201 -10.26 -9.96 4.69
CA GLN A 201 -11.68 -9.97 5.09
C GLN A 201 -12.14 -8.63 5.70
N GLY A 202 -11.23 -7.73 6.03
CA GLY A 202 -11.58 -6.43 6.59
C GLY A 202 -12.22 -5.50 5.58
N VAL A 203 -13.43 -4.97 5.86
CA VAL A 203 -14.10 -4.00 4.98
C VAL A 203 -13.20 -2.79 4.69
N GLY A 204 -12.58 -2.20 5.72
CA GLY A 204 -11.63 -1.09 5.52
C GLY A 204 -10.44 -1.48 4.65
N GLN A 205 -9.88 -2.67 4.83
CA GLN A 205 -8.76 -3.20 4.06
C GLN A 205 -9.12 -3.33 2.58
N ARG A 206 -10.29 -3.91 2.30
CA ARG A 206 -10.85 -4.05 0.95
C ARG A 206 -11.09 -2.69 0.30
N LEU A 207 -11.70 -1.76 1.03
CA LEU A 207 -11.98 -0.42 0.51
C LEU A 207 -10.70 0.31 0.11
N TRP A 208 -9.66 0.30 0.93
CA TRP A 208 -8.38 0.92 0.59
C TRP A 208 -7.74 0.30 -0.66
N LEU A 209 -7.71 -1.02 -0.73
CA LEU A 209 -7.17 -1.74 -1.90
C LEU A 209 -7.97 -1.44 -3.18
N MET A 210 -9.30 -1.43 -3.09
CA MET A 210 -10.17 -1.12 -4.22
C MET A 210 -10.04 0.32 -4.66
N LEU A 211 -10.12 1.28 -3.74
CA LEU A 211 -10.05 2.71 -4.04
C LEU A 211 -8.72 3.05 -4.72
N THR A 212 -7.60 2.56 -4.21
CA THR A 212 -6.30 2.80 -4.82
C THR A 212 -6.16 2.10 -6.17
N GLY A 213 -6.60 0.85 -6.29
CA GLY A 213 -6.56 0.14 -7.57
C GLY A 213 -7.40 0.83 -8.64
N PHE A 214 -8.63 1.23 -8.34
CA PHE A 214 -9.47 2.00 -9.25
C PHE A 214 -8.88 3.38 -9.57
N ALA A 215 -8.27 4.05 -8.59
CA ALA A 215 -7.58 5.32 -8.83
C ALA A 215 -6.39 5.16 -9.79
N GLY A 216 -5.60 4.08 -9.66
CA GLY A 216 -4.52 3.76 -10.60
C GLY A 216 -5.01 3.50 -12.02
N ILE A 217 -6.10 2.73 -12.16
CA ILE A 217 -6.77 2.49 -13.45
C ILE A 217 -7.29 3.79 -14.06
N ALA A 218 -7.94 4.64 -13.25
CA ALA A 218 -8.43 5.93 -13.70
C ALA A 218 -7.29 6.86 -14.13
N ALA A 219 -6.19 6.89 -13.39
CA ALA A 219 -5.02 7.71 -13.72
C ALA A 219 -4.42 7.32 -15.08
N VAL A 220 -4.27 6.00 -15.34
CA VAL A 220 -3.82 5.50 -16.65
C VAL A 220 -4.81 5.86 -17.76
N ALA A 221 -6.11 5.69 -17.51
CA ALA A 221 -7.14 6.03 -18.49
C ALA A 221 -7.13 7.52 -18.86
N VAL A 222 -6.92 8.40 -17.89
CA VAL A 222 -6.79 9.85 -18.12
C VAL A 222 -5.56 10.16 -18.96
N GLU A 223 -4.40 9.58 -18.65
CA GLU A 223 -3.17 9.84 -19.40
C GLU A 223 -3.24 9.36 -20.84
N VAL A 224 -3.74 8.15 -21.07
CA VAL A 224 -4.06 7.67 -22.41
C VAL A 224 -5.02 8.61 -23.13
N GLY A 225 -6.03 9.11 -22.43
CA GLY A 225 -6.98 10.11 -22.89
C GLY A 225 -6.31 11.36 -23.42
N VAL A 226 -5.32 11.86 -22.68
CA VAL A 226 -4.54 13.05 -23.03
C VAL A 226 -3.59 12.77 -24.21
N VAL A 227 -2.95 11.60 -24.25
CA VAL A 227 -1.91 11.28 -25.25
C VAL A 227 -2.50 10.84 -26.58
N VAL A 228 -3.45 9.90 -26.58
CA VAL A 228 -4.02 9.32 -27.81
C VAL A 228 -5.20 10.16 -28.31
N GLY A 229 -6.04 10.65 -27.39
CA GLY A 229 -7.27 11.37 -27.71
C GLY A 229 -8.33 10.52 -28.44
N GLY A 230 -9.52 11.09 -28.56
CA GLY A 230 -10.59 10.53 -29.41
C GLY A 230 -11.22 9.22 -28.92
N VAL A 231 -11.89 8.52 -29.84
CA VAL A 231 -12.73 7.34 -29.55
C VAL A 231 -11.90 6.16 -29.03
N ALA A 232 -10.67 5.98 -29.51
CA ALA A 232 -9.78 4.90 -29.09
C ALA A 232 -9.40 5.02 -27.60
N ALA A 233 -9.14 6.23 -27.12
CA ALA A 233 -8.83 6.46 -25.71
C ALA A 233 -10.04 6.18 -24.81
N VAL A 234 -11.24 6.59 -25.22
CA VAL A 234 -12.49 6.28 -24.51
C VAL A 234 -12.74 4.77 -24.47
N ALA A 235 -12.55 4.07 -25.60
CA ALA A 235 -12.70 2.62 -25.64
C ALA A 235 -11.71 1.90 -24.72
N MET A 236 -10.45 2.35 -24.66
CA MET A 236 -9.45 1.78 -23.77
C MET A 236 -9.75 2.08 -22.30
N ALA A 237 -10.16 3.30 -21.96
CA ALA A 237 -10.60 3.67 -20.62
C ALA A 237 -11.76 2.81 -20.14
N LEU A 238 -12.77 2.62 -20.99
CA LEU A 238 -13.91 1.73 -20.71
C LEU A 238 -13.45 0.29 -20.56
N GLY A 239 -12.60 -0.23 -21.45
CA GLY A 239 -12.06 -1.59 -21.37
C GLY A 239 -11.29 -1.83 -20.07
N LEU A 240 -10.48 -0.87 -19.63
CA LEU A 240 -9.71 -0.94 -18.40
C LEU A 240 -10.63 -0.90 -17.16
N LEU A 241 -11.64 -0.03 -17.17
CA LEU A 241 -12.65 0.04 -16.12
C LEU A 241 -13.47 -1.25 -16.04
N TRP A 242 -13.91 -1.78 -17.18
CA TRP A 242 -14.62 -3.06 -17.27
C TRP A 242 -13.77 -4.20 -16.72
N THR A 243 -12.48 -4.24 -17.06
CA THR A 243 -11.55 -5.26 -16.54
C THR A 243 -11.42 -5.16 -15.02
N ALA A 244 -11.27 -3.94 -14.48
CA ALA A 244 -11.21 -3.70 -13.05
C ALA A 244 -12.50 -4.14 -12.34
N MET A 245 -13.67 -3.83 -12.91
CA MET A 245 -14.97 -4.24 -12.38
C MET A 245 -15.15 -5.76 -12.41
N ILE A 246 -14.71 -6.44 -13.48
CA ILE A 246 -14.74 -7.91 -13.57
C ILE A 246 -13.83 -8.53 -12.50
N VAL A 247 -12.63 -7.99 -12.32
CA VAL A 247 -11.68 -8.45 -11.29
C VAL A 247 -12.27 -8.32 -9.89
N VAL A 248 -12.90 -7.17 -9.58
CA VAL A 248 -13.57 -6.96 -8.30
C VAL A 248 -14.79 -7.86 -8.15
N GLY A 249 -15.63 -7.96 -9.17
CA GLY A 249 -16.80 -8.83 -9.18
C GLY A 249 -16.43 -10.29 -8.91
N MET A 250 -15.39 -10.80 -9.59
CA MET A 250 -14.83 -12.10 -9.29
C MET A 250 -14.34 -12.18 -7.84
N GLY A 251 -13.47 -11.26 -7.40
CA GLY A 251 -12.89 -11.31 -6.06
C GLY A 251 -13.90 -11.23 -4.90
N VAL A 252 -15.00 -10.49 -5.06
CA VAL A 252 -16.03 -10.31 -4.04
C VAL A 252 -17.09 -11.41 -4.07
N TRP A 253 -17.42 -11.93 -5.25
CA TRP A 253 -18.48 -12.92 -5.42
C TRP A 253 -17.98 -14.37 -5.25
N LEU A 254 -16.71 -14.64 -5.58
CA LEU A 254 -16.11 -15.98 -5.47
C LEU A 254 -16.20 -16.62 -4.08
N PRO A 255 -16.00 -15.89 -2.95
CA PRO A 255 -16.06 -16.49 -1.62
C PRO A 255 -17.47 -16.95 -1.19
N ASN A 256 -18.53 -16.34 -1.73
CA ASN A 256 -19.92 -16.62 -1.35
C ASN A 256 -20.67 -17.48 -2.37
N GLY A 257 -20.19 -17.55 -3.62
CA GLY A 257 -20.72 -18.43 -4.65
C GLY A 257 -20.20 -19.85 -4.48
N ARG A 258 -21.05 -20.86 -4.69
CA ARG A 258 -20.64 -22.28 -4.81
C ARG A 258 -19.89 -22.53 -6.14
N LEU A 259 -18.85 -21.75 -6.40
CA LEU A 259 -18.00 -21.90 -7.58
C LEU A 259 -17.04 -23.06 -7.35
N SER A 260 -16.72 -23.78 -8.41
CA SER A 260 -15.83 -24.94 -8.34
C SER A 260 -14.43 -24.52 -7.83
N PRO A 261 -13.71 -25.39 -7.09
CA PRO A 261 -12.37 -25.11 -6.55
C PRO A 261 -11.34 -24.60 -7.59
N PHE A 262 -11.59 -24.86 -8.87
CA PHE A 262 -10.80 -24.38 -10.00
C PHE A 262 -10.71 -22.85 -10.07
N TRP A 263 -11.83 -22.13 -9.90
CA TRP A 263 -11.86 -20.68 -10.07
C TRP A 263 -11.13 -19.93 -8.96
N GLY A 264 -11.19 -20.44 -7.71
CA GLY A 264 -10.38 -19.92 -6.61
C GLY A 264 -8.89 -20.05 -6.91
N ARG A 265 -8.45 -21.24 -7.36
CA ARG A 265 -7.05 -21.50 -7.72
C ARG A 265 -6.57 -20.71 -8.94
N ALA A 266 -7.41 -20.52 -9.95
CA ALA A 266 -7.07 -19.70 -11.11
C ALA A 266 -6.83 -18.24 -10.68
N GLY A 267 -7.70 -17.70 -9.82
CA GLY A 267 -7.48 -16.40 -9.18
C GLY A 267 -6.15 -16.37 -8.42
N ASP A 268 -5.89 -17.40 -7.59
CA ASP A 268 -4.59 -17.84 -7.07
C ASP A 268 -3.41 -17.42 -7.94
N ILE A 269 -3.33 -18.12 -9.06
CA ILE A 269 -2.23 -18.07 -10.02
C ILE A 269 -2.12 -16.68 -10.64
N VAL A 270 -3.24 -16.05 -11.00
CA VAL A 270 -3.25 -14.71 -11.61
C VAL A 270 -2.71 -13.65 -10.65
N ASP A 271 -3.09 -13.70 -9.37
CA ASP A 271 -2.57 -12.77 -8.35
C ASP A 271 -1.06 -12.92 -8.18
N TRP A 272 -0.56 -14.15 -8.09
CA TRP A 272 0.88 -14.42 -8.04
C TRP A 272 1.61 -13.96 -9.29
N LEU A 273 1.04 -14.17 -10.49
CA LEU A 273 1.64 -13.75 -11.74
C LEU A 273 1.81 -12.23 -11.79
N PHE A 274 0.78 -11.47 -11.40
CA PHE A 274 0.87 -10.02 -11.35
C PHE A 274 1.92 -9.56 -10.33
N ILE A 275 1.90 -10.09 -9.10
CA ILE A 275 2.90 -9.74 -8.07
C ILE A 275 4.33 -10.00 -8.54
N VAL A 276 4.58 -11.18 -9.12
CA VAL A 276 5.90 -11.54 -9.65
C VAL A 276 6.30 -10.62 -10.80
N SER A 277 5.36 -10.23 -11.65
CA SER A 277 5.63 -9.34 -12.78
C SER A 277 5.92 -7.88 -12.40
N LEU A 278 5.56 -7.44 -11.17
CA LEU A 278 5.91 -6.10 -10.68
C LEU A 278 7.42 -5.89 -10.63
N VAL A 279 8.20 -6.93 -10.33
CA VAL A 279 9.66 -6.85 -10.24
C VAL A 279 10.30 -6.52 -11.60
N PRO A 280 10.10 -7.32 -12.67
CA PRO A 280 10.67 -7.00 -13.97
C PRO A 280 10.12 -5.70 -14.56
N LEU A 281 8.86 -5.33 -14.28
CA LEU A 281 8.32 -4.05 -14.71
C LEU A 281 9.02 -2.89 -13.99
N ALA A 282 9.23 -2.96 -12.68
CA ALA A 282 9.97 -1.95 -11.91
C ALA A 282 11.43 -1.79 -12.41
N LEU A 283 12.12 -2.90 -12.69
CA LEU A 283 13.48 -2.86 -13.27
C LEU A 283 13.50 -2.18 -14.64
N GLY A 284 12.46 -2.38 -15.44
CA GLY A 284 12.33 -1.72 -16.73
C GLY A 284 12.05 -0.22 -16.61
N VAL A 285 11.22 0.19 -15.65
CA VAL A 285 11.01 1.62 -15.36
C VAL A 285 12.30 2.25 -14.76
N LEU A 286 13.14 1.48 -14.07
CA LEU A 286 14.46 1.92 -13.61
C LEU A 286 15.53 2.00 -14.73
N ASP A 287 15.19 1.72 -15.98
CA ASP A 287 16.11 1.67 -17.12
C ASP A 287 17.25 0.62 -16.98
N VAL A 288 17.10 -0.35 -16.08
CA VAL A 288 18.09 -1.42 -15.87
C VAL A 288 18.31 -2.22 -17.16
N TYR A 289 17.25 -2.50 -17.93
CA TYR A 289 17.37 -3.20 -19.21
C TYR A 289 18.08 -2.39 -20.29
N ALA A 290 17.96 -1.06 -20.28
CA ALA A 290 18.69 -0.20 -21.20
C ALA A 290 20.17 -0.15 -20.81
N TRP A 291 20.45 -0.01 -19.50
CA TRP A 291 21.79 -0.03 -18.95
C TRP A 291 22.54 -1.34 -19.27
N VAL A 292 21.93 -2.50 -19.02
CA VAL A 292 22.55 -3.81 -19.33
C VAL A 292 22.81 -3.98 -20.83
N ARG A 293 21.89 -3.54 -21.70
CA ARG A 293 22.12 -3.59 -23.16
C ARG A 293 23.26 -2.69 -23.60
N GLY A 294 23.39 -1.50 -23.01
CA GLY A 294 24.50 -0.58 -23.31
C GLY A 294 25.89 -1.11 -22.90
N LEU A 295 25.96 -2.07 -21.98
CA LEU A 295 27.22 -2.75 -21.65
C LEU A 295 27.65 -3.77 -22.71
N ALA A 296 26.72 -4.25 -23.54
CA ALA A 296 26.97 -5.27 -24.54
C ALA A 296 27.34 -4.70 -25.94
N GLY A 297 27.22 -3.39 -26.15
CA GLY A 297 27.45 -2.71 -27.43
C GLY A 297 26.17 -2.16 -28.05
#